data_AF-A0A1Z2TMT7-F1
#
_entry.id   AF-A0A1Z2TMT7-F1
#
_cell.length_a   1.000
_cell.length_b   1.000
_cell.length_c   1.000
_cell.angle_alpha   90.00
_cell.angle_beta   90.00
_cell.angle_gamma   90.00
#
_symmetry.space_group_name_H-M   'P 1'
#
loop_
_entity.id
_entity.type
_entity.pdbx_description
1 polymer ?
#
loop_
_entity_poly.entity_id
_entity_poly.type
_entity_poly.pdbx_seq_one_letter_code
_entity_poly.pdbx_strand_id
1 'polypeptide(L)'
;MLVRGKVIGENLTAPFEILKTGDGISLRVKLPGEPFEYSTDCSYLEPLELLGLLLPAIEEEIGEIKGVFVEEVVEEKKGKAHSILNSLFRFLSKGG
;
A
#
# COMPACT_ATOMS: atom_id res chain seq x y z
N MET A 1 -2.12 -5.21 10.98
CA MET A 1 -2.90 -4.51 9.94
C MET A 1 -2.41 -4.97 8.58
N LEU A 2 -3.33 -5.30 7.67
CA LEU A 2 -3.05 -5.69 6.30
C LEU A 2 -3.71 -4.70 5.36
N VAL A 3 -2.97 -4.17 4.39
CA VAL A 3 -3.49 -3.29 3.35
C VAL A 3 -3.19 -3.91 2.00
N ARG A 4 -4.20 -4.02 1.13
CA ARG A 4 -4.03 -4.48 -0.25
C ARG A 4 -4.55 -3.44 -1.21
N GLY A 5 -3.95 -3.42 -2.38
CA GLY A 5 -4.37 -2.55 -3.45
C GLY A 5 -3.54 -2.78 -4.69
N LYS A 6 -3.49 -1.75 -5.53
CA LYS A 6 -2.68 -1.73 -6.74
C LYS A 6 -2.11 -0.34 -7.00
N VAL A 7 -0.90 -0.33 -7.56
CA VAL A 7 -0.28 0.84 -8.17
C VAL A 7 -0.53 0.76 -9.67
N ILE A 8 -1.03 1.85 -10.25
CA ILE A 8 -1.24 1.97 -11.69
C ILE A 8 -0.07 2.79 -12.24
N GLY A 9 0.81 2.13 -12.97
CA GLY A 9 1.86 2.78 -13.77
C GLY A 9 1.43 2.93 -15.23
N GLU A 10 2.20 3.71 -15.98
CA GLU A 10 2.01 3.88 -17.43
C GLU A 10 2.10 2.54 -18.19
N ASN A 11 3.03 1.67 -17.80
CA ASN A 11 3.31 0.43 -18.52
C ASN A 11 2.51 -0.75 -17.98
N LEU A 12 2.25 -0.79 -16.67
CA LEU A 12 1.56 -1.91 -16.04
C LEU A 12 0.87 -1.52 -14.73
N THR A 13 -0.11 -2.33 -14.32
CA THR A 13 -0.75 -2.24 -13.00
C THR A 13 -0.19 -3.34 -12.09
N ALA A 14 0.37 -2.95 -10.95
CA ALA A 14 1.03 -3.84 -10.01
C ALA A 14 0.25 -3.94 -8.70
N PRO A 15 -0.29 -5.13 -8.34
CA PRO A 15 -0.89 -5.35 -7.03
C PRO A 15 0.15 -5.19 -5.92
N PHE A 16 -0.25 -4.62 -4.78
CA PHE A 16 0.58 -4.54 -3.58
C PHE A 16 -0.13 -5.12 -2.35
N GLU A 17 0.68 -5.57 -1.41
CA GLU A 17 0.28 -5.99 -0.07
C GLU A 17 1.23 -5.37 0.96
N ILE A 18 0.67 -4.78 2.01
CA ILE A 18 1.44 -4.19 3.12
C ILE A 18 0.97 -4.83 4.41
N LEU A 19 1.89 -5.43 5.15
CA LEU A 19 1.63 -6.03 6.44
C LEU A 19 2.36 -5.22 7.52
N LYS A 20 1.59 -4.61 8.43
CA LYS A 20 2.09 -3.95 9.63
C LYS A 20 1.78 -4.81 10.85
N THR A 21 2.80 -5.17 11.61
CA THR A 21 2.72 -5.90 12.89
C THR A 21 3.13 -4.97 14.04
N GLY A 22 3.19 -5.49 15.27
CA GLY A 22 3.77 -4.73 16.39
C GLY A 22 5.28 -4.50 16.26
N ASP A 23 5.94 -5.34 15.47
CA ASP A 23 7.40 -5.39 15.37
C ASP A 23 7.94 -4.63 14.15
N GLY A 24 7.08 -4.29 13.18
CA GLY A 24 7.51 -3.60 11.97
C GLY A 24 6.47 -3.59 10.86
N ILE A 25 6.94 -3.29 9.65
CA ILE A 25 6.11 -3.20 8.46
C ILE A 25 6.82 -3.76 7.23
N SER A 26 6.10 -4.48 6.39
CA SER A 26 6.57 -5.00 5.12
C SER A 26 5.66 -4.62 3.97
N LEU A 27 6.27 -4.34 2.81
CA LEU A 27 5.61 -4.09 1.53
C LEU A 27 6.04 -5.17 0.53
N ARG A 28 5.08 -5.67 -0.22
CA ARG A 28 5.30 -6.52 -1.38
C ARG A 28 4.51 -6.00 -2.56
N VAL A 29 5.17 -5.75 -3.69
CA VAL A 29 4.54 -5.36 -4.95
C VAL A 29 4.78 -6.46 -5.97
N LYS A 30 3.70 -6.97 -6.56
CA LYS A 30 3.76 -8.01 -7.59
C LYS A 30 4.07 -7.38 -8.93
N LEU A 31 5.29 -7.62 -9.41
CA LEU A 31 5.76 -7.23 -10.74
C LEU A 31 5.83 -8.47 -11.66
N PRO A 32 5.86 -8.30 -12.99
CA PRO A 32 5.92 -9.42 -13.93
C PRO A 32 7.21 -10.26 -13.83
N GLY A 33 8.31 -9.63 -13.38
CA GLY A 33 9.59 -10.30 -13.12
C GLY A 33 9.71 -10.72 -11.66
N GLU A 34 10.63 -10.10 -10.94
CA GLU A 34 10.82 -10.31 -9.50
C GLU A 34 9.88 -9.37 -8.72
N PRO A 35 9.19 -9.86 -7.66
CA PRO A 35 8.42 -8.96 -6.80
C PRO A 35 9.35 -7.94 -6.13
N PHE A 36 8.90 -6.70 -6.04
CA PHE A 36 9.56 -5.71 -5.21
C PHE A 36 9.15 -5.93 -3.76
N GLU A 37 10.12 -6.24 -2.90
CA GLU A 37 9.90 -6.56 -1.49
C GLU A 37 10.76 -5.66 -0.60
N TYR A 38 10.14 -5.12 0.45
CA TYR A 38 10.82 -4.28 1.45
C TYR A 38 10.25 -4.55 2.84
N SER A 39 11.10 -4.61 3.85
CA SER A 39 10.69 -4.74 5.24
C SER A 39 11.57 -3.90 6.17
N THR A 40 10.96 -3.34 7.21
CA THR A 40 11.67 -2.57 8.24
C THR A 40 11.02 -2.79 9.61
N ASP A 41 11.84 -2.77 10.66
CA ASP A 41 11.42 -2.93 12.06
C ASP A 41 10.87 -1.62 12.67
N CYS A 42 10.49 -0.66 11.83
CA CYS A 42 9.91 0.61 12.25
C CYS A 42 8.40 0.48 12.48
N SER A 43 8.00 0.38 13.75
CA SER A 43 6.60 0.28 14.15
C SER A 43 5.79 1.59 13.98
N TYR A 44 6.46 2.73 13.87
CA TYR A 44 5.82 4.04 13.72
C TYR A 44 5.36 4.34 12.29
N LEU A 45 5.92 3.65 11.29
CA LEU A 45 5.63 3.94 9.88
C LEU A 45 4.25 3.39 9.51
N GLU A 46 3.40 4.23 8.93
CA GLU A 46 2.08 3.80 8.45
C GLU A 46 2.16 3.14 7.06
N PRO A 47 1.25 2.20 6.72
CA PRO A 47 1.30 1.48 5.45
C PRO A 47 1.43 2.35 4.20
N LEU A 48 0.59 3.37 4.07
CA LEU A 48 0.63 4.22 2.88
C LEU A 48 1.81 5.20 2.88
N GLU A 49 2.37 5.52 4.06
CA GLU A 49 3.61 6.28 4.15
C GLU A 49 4.79 5.46 3.62
N LEU A 50 4.90 4.19 4.02
CA LEU A 50 5.90 3.27 3.49
C LEU A 50 5.80 3.16 1.97
N LEU A 51 4.59 2.94 1.45
CA LEU A 51 4.38 2.85 0.01
C LEU A 51 4.81 4.14 -0.69
N GLY A 52 4.42 5.31 -0.15
CA GLY A 52 4.79 6.63 -0.66
C GLY A 52 6.30 6.83 -0.77
N LEU A 53 7.07 6.37 0.23
CA LEU A 53 8.54 6.44 0.23
C LEU A 53 9.18 5.58 -0.86
N LEU A 54 8.52 4.49 -1.24
CA LEU A 54 9.03 3.50 -2.19
C LEU A 54 8.47 3.65 -3.61
N LEU A 55 7.53 4.58 -3.83
CA LEU A 55 6.99 4.88 -5.16
C LEU A 55 8.07 5.18 -6.22
N PRO A 56 9.14 5.96 -5.93
CA PRO A 56 10.18 6.20 -6.93
C PRO A 56 10.86 4.92 -7.40
N ALA A 57 11.15 3.98 -6.50
CA ALA A 57 11.76 2.70 -6.86
C ALA A 57 10.78 1.80 -7.63
N ILE A 58 9.48 1.89 -7.35
CA ILE A 58 8.44 1.17 -8.08
C ILE A 58 8.25 1.76 -9.49
N GLU A 59 8.34 3.08 -9.64
CA GLU A 59 8.21 3.80 -10.92
C GLU A 59 9.26 3.36 -11.94
N GLU A 60 10.48 3.04 -11.50
CA GLU A 60 11.54 2.46 -12.35
C GLU A 60 11.08 1.17 -13.05
N GLU A 61 10.20 0.39 -12.41
CA GLU A 61 9.71 -0.91 -12.91
C GLU A 61 8.39 -0.79 -13.68
N ILE A 62 7.50 0.12 -13.28
CA ILE A 62 6.12 0.19 -13.83
C ILE A 62 5.87 1.38 -14.74
N GLY A 63 6.86 2.26 -14.93
CA GLY A 63 6.72 3.56 -15.58
C GLY A 63 5.99 4.57 -14.70
N GLU A 64 5.84 5.80 -15.21
CA GLU A 64 5.28 6.93 -14.46
C GLU A 64 3.98 6.54 -13.74
N ILE A 65 3.95 6.76 -12.42
CA ILE A 65 2.80 6.37 -11.60
C ILE A 65 1.60 7.27 -11.91
N LYS A 66 0.50 6.67 -12.34
CA LYS A 66 -0.79 7.33 -12.61
C LYS A 66 -1.74 7.30 -11.42
N GLY A 67 -1.53 6.40 -10.47
CA GLY A 67 -2.30 6.40 -9.22
C GLY A 67 -2.09 5.17 -8.34
N VAL A 68 -2.55 5.27 -7.10
CA VAL A 68 -2.56 4.19 -6.11
C VAL A 68 -3.99 3.97 -5.64
N PHE A 69 -4.45 2.73 -5.70
CA PHE A 69 -5.81 2.35 -5.33
C PHE A 69 -5.77 1.31 -4.22
N VAL A 70 -6.38 1.63 -3.08
CA VAL A 70 -6.53 0.70 -1.96
C VAL A 70 -7.82 -0.08 -2.13
N GLU A 71 -7.73 -1.41 -2.08
CA GLU A 71 -8.85 -2.33 -2.31
C GLU A 71 -9.31 -3.04 -1.04
N GLU A 72 -8.40 -3.30 -0.09
CA GLU A 72 -8.69 -3.97 1.18
C GLU A 72 -7.88 -3.36 2.33
N VAL A 73 -8.52 -3.11 3.46
CA VAL A 73 -7.83 -2.78 4.73
C VAL A 73 -8.39 -3.67 5.83
N VAL A 74 -7.55 -4.53 6.39
CA VAL A 74 -7.87 -5.41 7.51
C VAL A 74 -7.09 -4.95 8.74
N GLU A 75 -7.81 -4.40 9.72
CA GLU A 75 -7.25 -4.12 11.04
C GLU A 75 -7.71 -5.14 12.07
N GLU A 76 -6.75 -5.76 12.76
CA GLU A 76 -7.05 -6.50 13.99
C GLU A 76 -7.20 -5.51 15.15
N LYS A 77 -8.41 -4.98 15.33
CA LYS A 77 -8.82 -4.47 16.65
C LYS A 77 -9.42 -5.62 17.45
N LYS A 78 -9.02 -5.73 18.72
CA LYS A 78 -9.75 -6.49 19.75
C LYS A 78 -11.25 -6.13 19.67
N GLY A 79 -12.05 -6.94 18.97
CA GLY A 79 -13.51 -6.96 19.09
C GLY A 79 -14.39 -6.54 17.91
N LYS A 80 -13.90 -6.07 16.75
CA LYS A 80 -14.74 -5.90 15.54
C LYS A 80 -13.88 -5.53 14.33
N ALA A 81 -13.83 -6.40 13.32
CA ALA A 81 -13.26 -6.10 12.01
C ALA A 81 -14.15 -5.05 11.33
N HIS A 82 -13.70 -3.80 11.28
CA HIS A 82 -14.36 -2.74 10.53
C HIS A 82 -13.51 -2.45 9.30
N SER A 83 -14.10 -2.58 8.11
CA SER A 83 -13.44 -2.17 6.86
C SER A 83 -13.32 -0.64 6.86
N ILE A 84 -12.09 -0.13 7.04
CA ILE A 84 -11.77 1.31 7.16
C ILE A 84 -11.77 2.03 5.80
N LEU A 85 -11.89 1.28 4.71
CA LEU A 85 -11.92 1.82 3.34
C LEU A 85 -12.96 2.94 3.13
N ASN A 86 -14.10 2.87 3.83
CA ASN A 86 -15.16 3.87 3.70
C ASN A 86 -14.78 5.26 4.25
N SER A 87 -13.80 5.37 5.16
CA SER A 87 -13.39 6.67 5.71
C SER A 87 -12.29 7.34 4.87
N LEU A 88 -11.34 6.57 4.34
CA LEU A 88 -10.21 7.09 3.54
C LEU A 88 -10.66 7.62 2.17
N PHE A 89 -11.63 6.96 1.51
CA PHE A 89 -12.20 7.44 0.24
C PHE A 89 -12.83 8.84 0.36
N ARG A 90 -13.41 9.18 1.52
CA ARG A 90 -14.01 10.51 1.75
C ARG A 90 -12.96 11.62 1.89
N PHE A 91 -11.74 11.28 2.29
CA PHE A 91 -10.68 12.25 2.52
C PHE A 91 -9.97 12.64 1.22
N LEU A 92 -9.75 11.67 0.33
CA LEU A 92 -9.06 11.90 -0.95
C LEU A 92 -9.96 12.52 -2.04
N SER A 93 -11.28 12.41 -1.93
CA SER A 93 -12.23 12.94 -2.93
C SER A 93 -12.56 14.44 -2.80
N LYS A 94 -11.94 15.18 -1.85
CA LYS A 94 -12.25 16.60 -1.59
C LYS A 94 -11.19 17.61 -2.04
N GLY A 95 -10.12 17.16 -2.68
CA GLY A 95 -9.12 18.03 -3.31
C GLY A 95 -9.28 18.06 -4.82
N GLY A 96 -10.28 18.81 -5.30
CA GLY A 96 -10.53 19.09 -6.72
C GLY A 96 -11.12 20.47 -6.87
#